data_AF-A0A968BZ19-F1
#
_entry.id   AF-A0A968BZ19-F1
#
_cell.length_a   1.000
_cell.length_b   1.000
_cell.length_c   1.000
_cell.angle_alpha   90.00
_cell.angle_beta   90.00
_cell.angle_gamma   90.00
#
_symmetry.space_group_name_H-M   'P 1'
#
loop_
_entity.id
_entity.type
_entity.pdbx_description
1 polymer ?
#
loop_
_entity_poly.entity_id
_entity_poly.type
_entity_poly.pdbx_seq_one_letter_code
_entity_poly.pdbx_strand_id
1 'polypeptide(L)' 'TTFLEEVALVSDVDNLDERVDAPTLLTLHAAKGLEFPVVFIVGMEEGLFPHSRSMEDPEQMEEERRLCYVGVTRAKER' A
#
# COMPACT_ATOMS: atom_id res chain seq x y z
N THR A 1 -27.32 -15.36 8.62
CA THR A 1 -25.91 -15.71 8.37
C THR A 1 -25.22 -14.64 7.52
N THR A 2 -25.95 -13.94 6.65
CA THR A 2 -25.46 -12.84 5.79
C THR A 2 -24.59 -11.79 6.47
N PHE A 3 -24.94 -11.33 7.69
CA PHE A 3 -24.14 -10.33 8.40
C PHE A 3 -22.72 -10.79 8.76
N LEU A 4 -22.55 -12.06 9.16
CA LEU A 4 -21.23 -12.60 9.52
C LEU A 4 -20.36 -12.83 8.29
N GLU A 5 -20.96 -13.17 7.16
CA GLU A 5 -20.28 -13.33 5.87
C GLU A 5 -19.78 -11.97 5.35
N GLU A 6 -20.59 -10.92 5.48
CA GLU A 6 -20.24 -9.55 5.07
C GLU A 6 -19.09 -8.98 5.90
N VAL A 7 -19.15 -9.12 7.23
CA VAL A 7 -18.06 -8.66 8.13
C VAL A 7 -16.75 -9.42 7.88
N ALA A 8 -16.82 -10.70 7.51
CA ALA A 8 -15.63 -11.49 7.20
C ALA A 8 -14.94 -11.10 5.88
N LEU A 9 -15.63 -10.36 5.00
CA LEU A 9 -15.15 -9.98 3.67
C LEU A 9 -14.78 -8.48 3.55
N VAL A 10 -15.13 -7.66 4.54
CA VAL A 10 -14.80 -6.22 4.56
C VAL A 10 -13.28 -6.00 4.58
N SER A 11 -12.80 -5.15 3.68
CA SER A 11 -11.41 -4.65 3.71
C SER A 11 -11.36 -3.19 4.20
N ASP A 12 -10.22 -2.78 4.75
CA ASP A 12 -10.02 -1.40 5.23
C ASP A 12 -10.14 -0.37 4.09
N VAL A 13 -9.82 -0.77 2.85
CA VAL A 13 -9.90 0.10 1.66
C VAL A 13 -11.35 0.38 1.26
N ASP A 14 -12.28 -0.55 1.52
CA ASP A 14 -13.71 -0.37 1.19
C ASP A 14 -14.37 0.76 2.01
N ASN A 15 -13.74 1.16 3.12
CA ASN A 15 -14.21 2.23 4.00
C ASN A 15 -13.57 3.60 3.72
N LEU A 16 -12.76 3.73 2.66
CA LEU A 16 -12.25 5.05 2.25
C LEU A 16 -13.41 5.92 1.72
N ASP A 17 -13.79 6.93 2.49
CA ASP A 17 -14.74 7.95 2.03
C ASP A 17 -13.99 9.15 1.43
N GLU A 18 -14.09 9.31 0.10
CA GLU A 18 -13.47 10.43 -0.64
C GLU A 18 -13.98 11.81 -0.21
N ARG A 19 -15.08 11.90 0.56
CA ARG A 19 -15.65 13.16 1.06
C ARG A 19 -14.98 13.65 2.33
N VAL A 20 -14.14 12.82 2.97
CA VAL A 20 -13.39 13.22 4.16
C VAL A 20 -12.15 14.01 3.74
N ASP A 21 -12.10 15.28 4.10
CA ASP A 21 -10.94 16.14 3.86
C ASP A 21 -9.82 15.86 4.88
N ALA A 22 -9.14 14.72 4.69
CA ALA A 22 -8.02 14.30 5.52
C ALA A 22 -6.98 13.49 4.71
N PRO A 23 -5.70 13.48 5.12
CA PRO A 23 -4.70 12.62 4.50
C PRO A 23 -5.03 11.13 4.71
N THR A 24 -4.94 10.35 3.63
CA THR A 24 -5.06 8.90 3.70
C THR A 24 -3.72 8.26 4.04
N LEU A 25 -3.67 7.46 5.10
CA LEU A 25 -2.51 6.63 5.44
C LEU A 25 -2.80 5.18 5.07
N LEU A 26 -1.92 4.58 4.26
CA LEU A 26 -2.03 3.21 3.77
C LEU A 26 -0.67 2.53 3.81
N THR A 27 -0.68 1.19 3.81
CA THR A 27 0.51 0.42 3.44
C THR A 27 0.68 0.45 1.91
N LEU A 28 1.90 0.22 1.41
CA LEU A 28 2.14 0.12 -0.04
C LEU A 28 1.29 -0.97 -0.71
N HIS A 29 1.04 -2.07 0.00
CA HIS A 29 0.17 -3.16 -0.49
C HIS A 29 -1.28 -2.71 -0.64
N ALA A 30 -1.83 -2.01 0.36
CA ALA A 30 -3.19 -1.51 0.34
C ALA A 30 -3.40 -0.41 -0.72
N ALA A 31 -2.34 0.29 -1.12
CA ALA A 31 -2.41 1.31 -2.15
C ALA A 31 -2.57 0.74 -3.59
N LYS A 32 -2.41 -0.58 -3.79
CA LYS A 32 -2.49 -1.22 -5.10
C LYS A 32 -3.88 -0.98 -5.72
N GLY A 33 -3.90 -0.44 -6.93
CA GLY A 33 -5.13 -0.14 -7.67
C GLY A 33 -5.74 1.24 -7.37
N LEU A 34 -5.23 1.94 -6.37
CA LEU A 34 -5.62 3.32 -6.05
C LEU A 34 -4.68 4.32 -6.73
N GLU A 35 -5.11 5.58 -6.87
CA GLU A 35 -4.27 6.66 -7.39
C GLU A 35 -4.61 7.98 -6.70
N PHE A 36 -3.58 8.79 -6.41
CA PHE A 36 -3.73 10.05 -5.68
C PHE A 36 -3.00 11.18 -6.42
N PRO A 37 -3.45 12.45 -6.31
CA PRO A 37 -2.74 13.59 -6.88
C PRO A 37 -1.29 13.69 -6.36
N VAL A 38 -1.13 13.53 -5.04
CA VAL A 38 0.17 13.60 -4.35
C VAL A 38 0.33 12.37 -3.45
N VAL A 39 1.49 11.71 -3.51
CA VAL A 39 1.82 10.54 -2.67
C VAL A 39 3.13 10.77 -1.91
N PHE A 40 3.11 10.52 -0.61
CA PHE A 40 4.32 10.46 0.21
C PHE A 40 4.64 9.01 0.53
N ILE A 41 5.77 8.51 0.03
CA ILE A 41 6.32 7.22 0.44
C ILE A 41 7.33 7.47 1.56
N VAL A 42 7.06 6.91 2.73
CA VAL A 42 7.89 7.07 3.93
C VAL A 42 8.59 5.75 4.27
N GLY A 43 9.69 5.84 5.03
CA GLY A 43 10.43 4.66 5.48
C GLY A 43 11.25 3.96 4.39
N MET A 44 11.74 4.74 3.41
CA MET A 44 12.65 4.27 2.35
C MET A 44 14.07 4.03 2.90
N GLU A 45 14.20 3.08 3.82
CA GLU A 45 15.43 2.75 4.55
C GLU A 45 15.67 1.25 4.51
N GLU A 46 16.93 0.82 4.37
CA GLU A 46 17.28 -0.61 4.38
C GLU A 46 16.84 -1.29 5.68
N GLY A 47 16.21 -2.46 5.56
CA GLY A 47 15.67 -3.21 6.69
C GLY A 47 14.21 -2.87 7.02
N LEU A 48 13.72 -1.71 6.57
CA LEU A 48 12.29 -1.34 6.59
C LEU A 48 11.66 -1.48 5.20
N PHE A 49 12.25 -0.82 4.20
CA PHE A 49 11.87 -0.94 2.80
C PHE A 49 13.11 -0.73 1.90
N PRO A 50 13.74 -1.81 1.40
CA PRO A 50 13.26 -3.21 1.42
C PRO A 50 13.22 -3.83 2.82
N HIS A 51 12.19 -4.64 3.09
CA HIS A 51 12.01 -5.28 4.39
C HIS A 51 13.18 -6.23 4.70
N SER A 52 13.67 -6.23 5.95
CA SER A 52 14.86 -7.00 6.38
C SER A 52 14.86 -8.49 5.94
N ARG A 53 13.70 -9.14 5.93
CA ARG A 53 13.55 -10.56 5.49
C ARG A 53 13.87 -10.80 4.01
N SER A 54 13.76 -9.78 3.16
CA SER A 54 14.02 -9.87 1.73
C SER A 54 15.51 -9.70 1.36
N MET A 55 16.35 -9.26 2.30
CA MET A 55 17.72 -8.83 2.01
C MET A 55 18.65 -9.97 1.54
N GLU A 56 18.39 -11.20 1.99
CA GLU A 56 19.24 -12.36 1.68
C GLU A 56 18.68 -13.23 0.54
N ASP A 57 17.48 -12.93 0.04
CA ASP A 57 16.80 -13.68 -1.01
C ASP A 57 16.56 -12.78 -2.24
N PRO A 58 17.26 -13.01 -3.36
CA PRO A 58 17.09 -12.23 -4.58
C PRO A 58 15.65 -12.17 -5.09
N GLU A 59 14.87 -13.24 -4.95
CA GLU A 59 13.48 -13.28 -5.44
C GLU A 59 12.58 -12.39 -4.59
N GLN A 60 12.78 -12.39 -3.27
CA GLN A 60 12.07 -11.49 -2.35
C GLN A 60 12.51 -10.03 -2.55
N MET A 61 13.78 -9.78 -2.82
CA MET A 61 14.28 -8.44 -3.14
C MET A 61 13.65 -7.90 -4.43
N GLU A 62 13.43 -8.75 -5.43
CA GLU A 62 12.67 -8.37 -6.63
C GLU A 62 11.21 -8.05 -6.32
N GLU A 63 10.59 -8.75 -5.36
CA GLU A 63 9.23 -8.44 -4.91
C GLU A 63 9.15 -7.06 -4.24
N GLU A 64 10.08 -6.72 -3.33
CA GLU A 64 10.14 -5.39 -2.71
C GLU A 64 10.34 -4.29 -3.77
N ARG A 65 11.13 -4.57 -4.82
CA ARG A 65 11.29 -3.66 -5.96
C ARG A 65 9.99 -3.47 -6.73
N ARG A 66 9.21 -4.54 -6.96
CA ARG A 66 7.87 -4.46 -7.56
C ARG A 66 6.91 -3.66 -6.68
N LEU A 67 6.96 -3.85 -5.37
CA LEU A 67 6.17 -3.09 -4.41
C LEU A 67 6.53 -1.59 -4.46
N CYS A 68 7.82 -1.26 -4.59
CA CYS A 68 8.28 0.11 -4.74
C CYS A 68 7.75 0.74 -6.01
N TYR A 69 7.78 -0.01 -7.12
CA TYR A 69 7.23 0.42 -8.39
C TYR A 69 5.72 0.68 -8.30
N VAL A 70 4.97 -0.19 -7.62
CA VAL A 70 3.54 0.03 -7.35
C VAL A 70 3.34 1.35 -6.61
N GLY A 71 4.10 1.58 -5.52
CA GLY A 71 4.06 2.82 -4.74
C GLY A 71 4.30 4.08 -5.58
N VAL A 72 5.38 4.10 -6.37
CA VAL A 72 5.73 5.24 -7.24
C VAL A 72 4.63 5.50 -8.27
N THR A 73 4.02 4.46 -8.83
CA THR A 73 2.94 4.61 -9.83
C THR A 73 1.57 4.96 -9.23
N ARG A 74 1.46 5.19 -7.92
CA ARG A 74 0.21 5.67 -7.31
C ARG A 74 0.06 7.20 -7.43
N ALA A 75 1.16 7.92 -7.64
CA ALA A 75 1.17 9.38 -7.79
C ALA A 75 0.76 9.81 -9.20
N LYS A 76 -0.15 10.78 -9.31
CA LYS A 76 -0.54 11.41 -10.59
C LYS A 76 0.30 12.65 -10.91
N GLU A 77 0.64 13.45 -9.90
CA GLU A 77 1.34 14.72 -10.07
C GLU A 77 2.65 14.77 -9.30
N ARG A 78 2.67 14.35 -8.02
CA ARG A 78 3.84 14.47 -7.12
C ARG A 78 4.01 13.31 -6.16
#